data_AF-A0A151RC62-F1
#
_entry.id   AF-A0A151RC62-F1
#
_cell.length_a   1.000
_cell.length_b   1.000
_cell.length_c   1.000
_cell.angle_alpha   90.00
_cell.angle_beta   90.00
_cell.angle_gamma   90.00
#
_symmetry.space_group_name_H-M   'P 1'
#
loop_
_entity.id
_entity.type
_entity.pdbx_description
1 polymer ?
#
loop_
_entity_poly.entity_id
_entity_poly.type
_entity_poly.pdbx_seq_one_letter_code
_entity_poly.pdbx_strand_id
1 'polypeptide(L)'
;MGENESIQTMFGRFQTIINELSFLGRTYDNFDHIDKLLCSLLRKWRPQVTALRASKNLENLSLKELIRLLKVHELELQQDDAGRKQKSIALSVKKRLMKVVVKKHVTQTMRYPSYQERSAL
;
A
#
# COMPACT_ATOMS: atom_id res chain seq x y z
N MET A 1 -9.18 11.33 -7.89
CA MET A 1 -8.55 12.21 -6.90
C MET A 1 -7.45 13.03 -7.57
N GLY A 2 -7.36 14.33 -7.32
CA GLY A 2 -6.27 15.19 -7.82
C GLY A 2 -5.01 15.10 -6.93
N GLU A 3 -3.82 15.37 -7.46
CA GLU A 3 -2.53 15.10 -6.77
C GLU A 3 -2.39 15.77 -5.40
N ASN A 4 -2.90 16.99 -5.26
CA ASN A 4 -2.89 17.81 -4.05
C ASN A 4 -4.26 17.84 -3.33
N GLU A 5 -5.20 17.02 -3.77
CA GLU A 5 -6.51 16.94 -3.17
C GLU A 5 -6.46 16.07 -1.89
N SER A 6 -7.16 16.48 -0.84
CA SER A 6 -7.28 15.66 0.38
C SER A 6 -8.30 14.54 0.23
N ILE A 7 -8.18 13.48 1.04
CA ILE A 7 -9.19 12.41 1.13
C ILE A 7 -10.56 12.97 1.50
N GLN A 8 -10.63 13.98 2.37
CA GLN A 8 -11.90 14.60 2.76
C GLN A 8 -12.57 15.32 1.58
N THR A 9 -11.80 16.10 0.82
CA THR A 9 -12.33 16.82 -0.36
C THR A 9 -12.80 15.83 -1.42
N MET A 10 -12.00 14.81 -1.71
CA MET A 10 -12.35 13.76 -2.66
C MET A 10 -13.61 13.01 -2.24
N PHE A 11 -13.72 12.64 -0.96
CA PHE A 11 -14.90 11.97 -0.42
C PHE A 11 -16.16 12.84 -0.51
N GLY A 12 -16.05 14.15 -0.26
CA GLY A 12 -17.18 15.07 -0.44
C GLY A 12 -17.72 15.04 -1.87
N ARG A 13 -16.85 15.09 -2.88
CA ARG A 13 -17.26 14.97 -4.30
C ARG A 13 -17.85 13.60 -4.62
N PHE A 14 -17.29 12.54 -4.06
CA PHE A 14 -17.84 11.19 -4.19
C PHE A 14 -19.28 11.14 -3.64
N GLN A 15 -19.55 11.70 -2.46
CA GLN A 15 -20.90 11.76 -1.89
C GLN A 15 -21.86 12.56 -2.77
N THR A 16 -21.44 13.70 -3.32
CA THR A 16 -22.26 14.47 -4.27
C THR A 16 -22.68 13.60 -5.47
N ILE A 17 -21.74 12.89 -6.08
CA ILE A 17 -22.01 12.00 -7.22
C ILE A 17 -22.98 10.87 -6.84
N ILE A 18 -22.76 10.22 -5.68
CA ILE A 18 -23.65 9.16 -5.21
C ILE A 18 -25.07 9.68 -4.94
N ASN A 19 -25.19 10.86 -4.36
CA ASN A 19 -26.50 11.49 -4.11
C ASN A 19 -27.23 11.82 -5.41
N GLU A 20 -26.53 12.38 -6.40
CA GLU A 20 -27.08 12.65 -7.73
C GLU A 20 -27.52 11.35 -8.43
N LEU A 21 -26.71 10.29 -8.36
CA LEU A 21 -27.06 8.98 -8.92
C LEU A 21 -28.28 8.37 -8.23
N SER A 22 -28.37 8.50 -6.91
CA SER A 22 -29.54 8.06 -6.15
C SER A 22 -30.80 8.84 -6.53
N PHE A 23 -30.68 10.15 -6.76
CA PHE A 23 -31.79 10.97 -7.26
C PHE A 23 -32.27 10.53 -8.64
N LEU A 24 -31.35 10.03 -9.49
CA LEU A 24 -31.67 9.45 -10.80
C LEU A 24 -32.14 7.98 -10.72
N GLY A 25 -32.38 7.44 -9.53
CA GLY A 25 -32.88 6.08 -9.32
C GLY A 25 -31.81 4.98 -9.42
N ARG A 26 -30.52 5.33 -9.45
CA ARG A 26 -29.42 4.36 -9.36
C ARG A 26 -28.91 4.26 -7.93
N THR A 27 -29.18 3.13 -7.30
CA THR A 27 -28.66 2.80 -5.96
C THR A 27 -27.47 1.86 -6.07
N TYR A 28 -26.56 1.97 -5.10
CA TYR A 28 -25.40 1.11 -4.97
C TYR A 28 -25.35 0.59 -3.53
N ASP A 29 -24.87 -0.64 -3.36
CA ASP A 29 -24.67 -1.19 -2.03
C ASP A 29 -23.38 -0.63 -1.37
N ASN A 30 -23.14 -1.01 -0.12
CA ASN A 30 -21.97 -0.53 0.63
C ASN A 30 -20.64 -1.03 0.02
N PHE A 31 -20.61 -2.25 -0.51
CA PHE A 31 -19.43 -2.80 -1.16
C PHE A 31 -19.12 -2.05 -2.46
N ASP A 32 -20.12 -1.78 -3.28
CA ASP A 32 -20.00 -0.94 -4.48
C ASP A 32 -19.46 0.45 -4.15
N HIS A 33 -19.98 1.08 -3.10
CA HIS A 33 -19.46 2.37 -2.64
C HIS A 33 -17.99 2.29 -2.26
N ILE A 34 -17.60 1.25 -1.52
CA ILE A 34 -16.22 1.02 -1.10
C ILE A 34 -15.31 0.79 -2.30
N ASP A 35 -15.70 -0.08 -3.23
CA ASP A 35 -14.85 -0.42 -4.38
C ASP A 35 -14.68 0.77 -5.33
N LYS A 36 -15.76 1.52 -5.60
CA LYS A 36 -15.70 2.75 -6.40
C LYS A 36 -14.84 3.81 -5.74
N LEU A 37 -14.95 3.98 -4.42
CA LEU A 37 -14.11 4.91 -3.67
C LEU A 37 -12.64 4.51 -3.77
N LEU A 38 -12.30 3.24 -3.53
CA LEU A 38 -10.92 2.74 -3.64
C LEU A 38 -10.35 2.90 -5.05
N CYS A 39 -11.17 2.71 -6.09
CA CYS A 39 -10.77 2.91 -7.48
C CYS A 39 -10.48 4.38 -7.82
N SER A 40 -11.10 5.33 -7.12
CA SER A 40 -10.94 6.77 -7.36
C SER A 40 -9.65 7.38 -6.78
N LEU A 41 -8.92 6.61 -5.96
CA LEU A 41 -7.68 7.02 -5.30
C LEU A 41 -6.48 7.06 -6.27
N LEU A 42 -5.54 7.97 -6.00
CA LEU A 42 -4.31 8.12 -6.79
C LEU A 42 -3.40 6.87 -6.73
N ARG A 43 -2.47 6.77 -7.68
CA ARG A 43 -1.51 5.65 -7.77
C ARG A 43 -0.67 5.46 -6.50
N LYS A 44 -0.38 6.53 -5.75
CA LYS A 44 0.35 6.46 -4.46
C LYS A 44 -0.37 5.60 -3.40
N TRP A 45 -1.68 5.44 -3.52
CA TRP A 45 -2.51 4.63 -2.62
C TRP A 45 -2.59 3.15 -3.02
N ARG A 46 -2.01 2.74 -4.15
CA ARG A 46 -2.11 1.35 -4.66
C ARG A 46 -1.67 0.29 -3.64
N PRO A 47 -0.58 0.47 -2.88
CA PRO A 47 -0.21 -0.50 -1.85
C PRO A 47 -1.30 -0.65 -0.78
N GLN A 48 -1.88 0.47 -0.32
CA GLN A 48 -2.94 0.48 0.69
C GLN A 48 -4.24 -0.14 0.17
N VAL A 49 -4.63 0.19 -1.07
CA VAL A 49 -5.81 -0.41 -1.74
C VAL A 49 -5.63 -1.93 -1.89
N THR A 50 -4.43 -2.38 -2.24
CA THR A 50 -4.13 -3.82 -2.41
C THR A 50 -4.20 -4.54 -1.06
N ALA A 51 -3.64 -3.95 0.00
CA ALA A 51 -3.71 -4.50 1.35
C ALA A 51 -5.16 -4.58 1.87
N LEU A 52 -5.96 -3.54 1.62
CA LEU A 52 -7.38 -3.53 1.97
C LEU A 52 -8.16 -4.61 1.23
N ARG A 53 -7.93 -4.79 -0.08
CA ARG A 53 -8.59 -5.84 -0.89
C ARG A 53 -8.13 -7.25 -0.54
N ALA A 54 -6.87 -7.44 -0.15
CA ALA A 54 -6.35 -8.74 0.28
C ALA A 54 -6.84 -9.11 1.70
N SER A 55 -7.30 -8.15 2.48
CA SER A 55 -7.87 -8.38 3.80
C SER A 55 -9.28 -8.94 3.70
N LYS A 56 -9.56 -10.02 4.44
CA LYS A 56 -10.92 -10.59 4.59
C LYS A 56 -11.92 -9.62 5.24
N ASN A 57 -11.46 -8.47 5.72
CA ASN A 57 -12.28 -7.51 6.43
C ASN A 57 -13.03 -6.54 5.50
N LEU A 58 -12.79 -6.55 4.18
CA LEU A 58 -13.40 -5.57 3.27
C LEU A 58 -14.93 -5.68 3.22
N GLU A 59 -15.48 -6.89 3.24
CA GLU A 59 -16.93 -7.14 3.18
C GLU A 59 -17.68 -6.63 4.41
N ASN A 60 -17.01 -6.63 5.57
CA ASN A 60 -17.59 -6.18 6.85
C ASN A 60 -17.23 -4.72 7.18
N LEU A 61 -16.47 -4.05 6.32
CA LEU A 61 -15.99 -2.69 6.55
C LEU A 61 -17.12 -1.70 6.24
N SER A 62 -17.41 -0.79 7.17
CA SER A 62 -18.29 0.34 6.86
C SER A 62 -17.54 1.42 6.07
N LEU A 63 -18.27 2.15 5.21
CA LEU A 63 -17.71 3.30 4.49
C LEU A 63 -17.07 4.34 5.44
N LYS A 64 -17.66 4.54 6.62
CA LYS A 64 -17.15 5.46 7.63
C LYS A 64 -15.80 5.01 8.20
N GLU A 65 -15.63 3.72 8.45
CA GLU A 65 -14.35 3.15 8.89
C GLU A 65 -13.29 3.23 7.81
N LEU A 66 -13.66 2.95 6.55
CA LEU A 66 -12.76 3.11 5.42
C LEU A 66 -12.19 4.53 5.35
N ILE A 67 -13.05 5.54 5.47
CA ILE A 67 -12.61 6.95 5.44
C ILE A 67 -11.68 7.27 6.61
N ARG A 68 -11.91 6.72 7.80
CA ARG A 68 -10.99 6.88 8.93
C ARG A 68 -9.62 6.27 8.63
N LEU A 69 -9.58 5.04 8.11
CA LEU A 69 -8.34 4.37 7.73
C LEU A 69 -7.57 5.15 6.65
N LEU A 70 -8.27 5.64 5.64
CA LEU A 70 -7.67 6.45 4.57
C LEU A 70 -7.11 7.77 5.11
N LYS A 71 -7.82 8.46 6.02
CA LYS A 71 -7.33 9.69 6.65
C LYS A 71 -6.08 9.47 7.51
N VAL A 72 -6.02 8.37 8.27
CA VAL A 72 -4.82 8.03 9.06
C VAL A 72 -3.62 7.83 8.13
N HIS A 73 -3.80 7.08 7.05
CA HIS A 73 -2.71 6.85 6.08
C HIS A 73 -2.33 8.12 5.30
N GLU A 74 -3.28 9.04 5.07
CA GLU A 74 -2.98 10.35 4.48
C GLU A 74 -1.99 11.14 5.33
N LEU A 75 -2.18 11.15 6.65
CA LEU A 75 -1.28 11.82 7.60
C LEU A 75 0.11 11.17 7.66
N GLU A 76 0.19 9.85 7.56
CA GLU A 76 1.47 9.12 7.47
C GLU A 76 2.23 9.49 6.19
N LEU A 77 1.54 9.53 5.05
CA LEU A 77 2.14 9.91 3.75
C LEU A 77 2.65 11.35 3.77
N GLN A 78 1.92 12.28 4.40
CA GLN A 78 2.35 13.68 4.54
C GLN A 78 3.62 13.81 5.40
N GLN A 79 3.76 13.03 6.47
CA GLN A 79 4.98 12.99 7.29
C GLN A 79 6.17 12.44 6.52
N ASP A 80 5.96 11.40 5.71
CA ASP A 80 7.01 10.83 4.85
C ASP A 80 7.46 11.81 3.74
N ASP A 81 6.56 12.61 3.18
CA ASP A 81 6.89 13.62 2.18
C ASP A 81 7.62 14.84 2.78
N ALA A 82 7.25 15.27 4.00
CA ALA A 82 7.99 16.27 4.77
C ALA A 82 9.40 15.77 5.12
N GLY A 83 9.51 14.51 5.55
CA GLY A 83 10.78 13.84 5.79
C GLY A 83 11.62 13.64 4.52
N ARG A 84 11.00 13.42 3.35
CA ARG A 84 11.71 13.29 2.06
C ARG A 84 12.24 14.61 1.52
N LYS A 85 11.55 15.73 1.73
CA LYS A 85 12.09 17.07 1.40
C LYS A 85 13.36 17.38 2.21
N GLN A 86 13.46 16.88 3.45
CA GLN A 86 14.68 17.00 4.26
C GLN A 86 15.74 15.92 3.94
N LYS A 87 15.33 14.75 3.43
CA LYS A 87 16.22 13.64 3.03
C LYS A 87 16.71 13.68 1.58
N SER A 88 16.51 14.80 0.87
CA SER A 88 17.34 15.16 -0.29
C SER A 88 18.84 15.10 0.05
N ILE A 89 19.17 15.22 1.35
CA ILE A 89 20.53 15.08 1.88
C ILE A 89 20.64 13.89 2.85
N ALA A 90 20.25 12.67 2.47
CA ALA A 90 20.87 11.46 3.02
C ALA A 90 20.30 10.19 2.39
N LEU A 91 21.04 9.65 1.41
CA LEU A 91 21.12 8.20 1.24
C LEU A 91 21.47 7.54 2.58
N SER A 92 20.73 6.50 2.97
CA SER A 92 21.21 5.28 3.68
C SER A 92 20.36 4.80 4.87
N VAL A 93 19.19 4.18 4.65
CA VAL A 93 18.64 3.26 5.68
C VAL A 93 18.05 1.97 5.12
N LYS A 94 17.40 1.96 3.94
CA LYS A 94 16.73 0.76 3.43
C LYS A 94 17.66 -0.36 2.92
N LYS A 95 18.97 -0.12 2.72
CA LYS A 95 19.94 -1.17 2.32
C LYS A 95 20.33 -2.13 3.46
N ARG A 96 19.94 -1.88 4.73
CA ARG A 96 20.40 -2.69 5.87
C ARG A 96 19.52 -3.91 6.20
N LEU A 97 18.20 -3.84 6.01
CA LEU A 97 17.31 -4.96 6.35
C LEU A 97 17.33 -6.11 5.34
N MET A 98 17.60 -5.85 4.06
CA MET A 98 17.63 -6.91 3.04
C MET A 98 18.90 -7.79 3.08
N LYS A 99 20.00 -7.29 3.65
CA LYS A 99 21.24 -8.09 3.81
C LYS A 99 21.17 -9.11 4.95
N VAL A 100 20.35 -8.86 5.98
CA VAL A 100 20.28 -9.73 7.16
C VAL A 100 19.46 -10.99 6.87
N VAL A 101 18.41 -10.88 6.05
CA VAL A 101 17.52 -12.02 5.73
C VAL A 101 18.17 -12.97 4.72
N VAL A 102 18.87 -12.45 3.71
CA VAL A 102 19.47 -13.30 2.65
C VAL A 102 20.62 -14.18 3.17
N LYS A 103 21.38 -13.72 4.18
CA LYS A 103 22.50 -14.52 4.74
C LYS A 103 22.04 -15.74 5.55
N LYS A 104 20.81 -15.79 6.04
CA LYS A 104 20.32 -16.93 6.83
C LYS A 104 19.85 -18.12 5.97
N HIS A 105 19.49 -17.91 4.71
CA HIS A 105 19.01 -18.99 3.83
C HIS A 105 20.10 -19.67 2.99
N VAL A 106 21.29 -19.07 2.83
CA VAL A 106 22.37 -19.62 2.00
C VAL A 106 23.28 -20.60 2.77
N THR A 107 23.27 -20.60 4.10
CA THR A 107 24.18 -21.43 4.91
C THR A 107 23.69 -22.86 5.23
N GLN A 108 22.49 -23.26 4.80
CA GLN A 108 21.94 -24.59 5.13
C GLN A 108 21.91 -25.59 3.94
N THR A 109 22.42 -25.24 2.76
CA THR A 109 22.40 -26.13 1.59
C THR A 109 23.73 -26.19 0.84
N MET A 110 24.82 -26.60 1.51
CA MET A 110 25.97 -27.23 0.84
C MET A 110 26.56 -28.31 1.77
N ARG A 111 25.96 -29.50 1.73
CA ARG A 111 26.46 -30.75 2.33
C ARG A 111 27.06 -31.61 1.20
N TYR A 112 28.40 -31.59 1.05
CA TYR A 112 29.42 -32.56 0.49
C TYR A 112 29.10 -33.50 -0.72
N PRO A 113 30.08 -34.22 -1.35
CA PRO A 113 31.57 -34.12 -1.47
C PRO A 113 32.12 -34.38 -2.92
N SER A 114 33.44 -34.24 -3.20
CA SER A 114 34.20 -35.22 -4.01
C SER A 114 35.72 -34.96 -4.05
N TYR A 115 36.46 -36.05 -3.98
CA TYR A 115 37.92 -36.18 -4.07
C TYR A 115 38.35 -36.21 -5.54
N GLN A 116 39.47 -35.56 -5.87
CA GLN A 116 40.61 -36.12 -6.61
C GLN A 116 41.49 -34.97 -7.11
N GLU A 117 42.70 -34.86 -6.58
CA GLU A 117 43.83 -34.41 -7.39
C GLU A 117 45.08 -35.15 -6.96
N ARG A 118 45.31 -36.26 -7.68
CA ARG A 118 46.66 -36.76 -7.97
C ARG A 118 47.42 -35.60 -8.61
N SER A 119 48.47 -35.10 -7.97
CA SER A 119 49.54 -34.41 -8.67
C SER A 119 50.78 -35.28 -8.59
N ALA A 120 51.10 -35.87 -9.74
CA ALA A 120 52.43 -36.34 -10.05
C ALA A 120 53.34 -35.12 -10.18
N LEU A 121 54.49 -35.15 -9.51
CA LEU A 121 55.85 -34.96 -10.05
C LEU A 121 56.86 -35.23 -8.94
#